data_AF-A0A959RMU8-F1
#
_entry.id   AF-A0A959RMU8-F1
#
_cell.length_a   1.000
_cell.length_b   1.000
_cell.length_c   1.000
_cell.angle_alpha   90.00
_cell.angle_beta   90.00
_cell.angle_gamma   90.00
#
_symmetry.space_group_name_H-M   'P 1'
#
loop_
_entity.id
_entity.type
_entity.pdbx_description
1 polymer ?
#
loop_
_entity_poly.entity_id
_entity_poly.type
_entity_poly.pdbx_seq_one_letter_code
_entity_poly.pdbx_strand_id
1 'polypeptide(L)'
;MPDEEDGVQWYFYDTVFFLLHSHFSGGLPIFSGGDFETIAALYDADFLNTEKFFFGVATETGSYILTIENPDKFELFREKYIDIGRKSKRLEAKYRDYKIGNFSDNNINIIEFLNLMNDLDMGMSLLKANDDFSNFYKVSLVNDTLNFQACN
;
A
#
# COMPACT_ATOMS: atom_id res chain seq x y z
N MET A 1 1.68 -0.15 -28.49
CA MET A 1 1.57 0.48 -29.83
C MET A 1 0.48 1.54 -29.70
N PRO A 2 0.70 2.79 -30.12
CA PRO A 2 -0.35 3.79 -30.09
C PRO A 2 -1.48 3.36 -31.04
N ASP A 3 -2.72 3.40 -30.55
CA ASP A 3 -3.90 3.31 -31.40
C ASP A 3 -4.13 4.70 -32.02
N GLU A 4 -4.13 4.76 -33.34
CA GLU A 4 -4.53 5.95 -34.09
C GLU A 4 -6.01 5.82 -34.46
N GLU A 5 -6.84 6.65 -33.83
CA GLU A 5 -8.21 6.93 -34.28
C GLU A 5 -8.27 8.43 -34.62
N ASP A 6 -8.75 8.76 -35.82
CA ASP A 6 -8.98 10.13 -36.30
C ASP A 6 -7.78 11.10 -36.24
N GLY A 7 -6.55 10.59 -36.36
CA GLY A 7 -5.34 11.42 -36.38
C GLY A 7 -4.93 11.97 -35.01
N VAL A 8 -5.53 11.46 -33.94
CA VAL A 8 -5.12 11.72 -32.56
C VAL A 8 -4.27 10.54 -32.09
N GLN A 9 -3.00 10.80 -31.77
CA GLN A 9 -2.14 9.81 -31.12
C GLN A 9 -2.46 9.76 -29.63
N TRP A 10 -3.06 8.66 -29.20
CA TRP A 10 -3.23 8.35 -27.79
C TRP A 10 -1.96 7.71 -27.26
N TYR A 11 -1.23 8.46 -26.43
CA TYR A 11 -0.18 7.90 -25.59
C TYR A 11 -0.85 7.40 -24.32
N PHE A 12 -1.20 6.11 -24.30
CA PHE A 12 -1.41 5.45 -23.02
C PHE A 12 -0.05 5.43 -22.32
N TYR A 13 0.01 6.00 -21.13
CA TYR A 13 1.20 5.88 -20.30
C TYR A 13 1.34 4.41 -19.94
N ASP A 14 2.35 3.73 -20.51
CA ASP A 14 2.54 2.28 -20.37
C ASP A 14 2.89 1.86 -18.92
N THR A 15 3.19 2.81 -18.01
CA THR A 15 3.63 2.51 -16.65
C THR A 15 3.17 3.55 -15.64
N VAL A 16 2.53 3.07 -14.58
CA VAL A 16 2.15 3.83 -13.38
C VAL A 16 3.29 3.75 -12.37
N PHE A 17 3.88 4.91 -12.05
CA PHE A 17 4.94 5.01 -11.04
C PHE A 17 4.42 5.29 -9.65
N PHE A 18 3.26 5.92 -9.52
CA PHE A 18 2.67 6.14 -8.21
C PHE A 18 1.17 6.36 -8.28
N LEU A 19 0.53 6.08 -7.16
CA LEU A 19 -0.83 6.52 -6.87
C LEU A 19 -0.88 7.11 -5.48
N LEU A 20 -1.63 8.19 -5.33
CA LEU A 20 -1.88 8.86 -4.06
C LEU A 20 -3.38 9.03 -3.91
N HIS A 21 -3.89 8.72 -2.72
CA HIS A 21 -5.29 8.95 -2.38
C HIS A 21 -5.41 9.29 -0.89
N SER A 22 -6.63 9.44 -0.39
CA SER A 22 -6.86 9.77 1.01
C SER A 22 -8.06 9.06 1.63
N HIS A 23 -8.00 8.90 2.95
CA HIS A 23 -9.03 8.31 3.80
C HIS A 23 -9.72 9.34 4.71
N PHE A 24 -9.90 10.57 4.24
CA PHE A 24 -10.68 11.58 4.98
C PHE A 24 -12.18 11.23 4.90
N SER A 25 -12.89 11.25 6.03
CA SER A 25 -14.31 10.82 6.18
C SER A 25 -14.53 9.36 6.59
N GLY A 26 -13.78 8.88 7.58
CA GLY A 26 -14.04 7.56 8.21
C GLY A 26 -13.49 6.36 7.47
N GLY A 27 -12.55 6.57 6.53
CA GLY A 27 -11.70 5.49 6.01
C GLY A 27 -10.78 4.92 7.09
N LEU A 28 -10.00 3.88 6.77
CA LEU A 28 -9.05 3.32 7.72
C LEU A 28 -7.90 4.30 8.01
N PRO A 29 -7.29 4.25 9.22
CA PRO A 29 -6.19 5.15 9.60
C PRO A 29 -4.86 4.81 8.91
N ILE A 30 -4.87 3.82 8.01
CA ILE A 30 -3.77 3.36 7.17
C ILE A 30 -4.38 2.71 5.91
N PHE A 31 -3.59 1.95 5.14
CA PHE A 31 -4.07 1.20 3.97
C PHE A 31 -5.18 0.19 4.32
N SER A 32 -6.04 -0.04 3.33
CA SER A 32 -7.23 -0.90 3.35
C SER A 32 -7.07 -2.07 2.38
N GLY A 33 -7.96 -3.07 2.46
CA GLY A 33 -7.99 -4.15 1.46
C GLY A 33 -8.22 -3.65 0.02
N GLY A 34 -8.99 -2.57 -0.15
CA GLY A 34 -9.22 -1.94 -1.45
C GLY A 34 -7.97 -1.31 -2.07
N ASP A 35 -7.05 -0.84 -1.21
CA ASP A 35 -5.74 -0.34 -1.66
C ASP A 35 -4.90 -1.47 -2.24
N PHE A 36 -4.82 -2.60 -1.54
CA PHE A 36 -4.13 -3.78 -2.02
C PHE A 36 -4.76 -4.36 -3.29
N GLU A 37 -6.09 -4.35 -3.42
CA GLU A 37 -6.77 -4.72 -4.67
C GLU A 37 -6.36 -3.84 -5.84
N THR A 38 -6.23 -2.53 -5.60
CA THR A 38 -5.81 -1.58 -6.63
C THR A 38 -4.38 -1.85 -7.06
N ILE A 39 -3.46 -2.06 -6.11
CA ILE A 39 -2.06 -2.38 -6.40
C ILE A 39 -1.98 -3.71 -7.17
N ALA A 40 -2.70 -4.74 -6.74
CA ALA A 40 -2.75 -6.04 -7.40
C ALA A 40 -3.29 -5.96 -8.82
N ALA A 41 -4.36 -5.19 -9.05
CA ALA A 41 -4.93 -5.02 -10.39
C ALA A 41 -3.95 -4.34 -11.35
N LEU A 42 -3.17 -3.37 -10.87
CA LEU A 42 -2.15 -2.73 -11.69
C LEU A 42 -0.95 -3.65 -11.94
N TYR A 43 -0.58 -4.46 -10.96
CA TYR A 43 0.46 -5.48 -11.10
C TYR A 43 0.06 -6.51 -12.18
N ASP A 44 -1.16 -7.05 -12.10
CA ASP A 44 -1.68 -8.06 -13.05
C ASP A 44 -1.84 -7.52 -14.47
N ALA A 45 -2.08 -6.22 -14.60
CA ALA A 45 -2.19 -5.53 -15.88
C ALA A 45 -0.82 -5.13 -16.47
N ASP A 46 0.29 -5.48 -15.82
CA ASP A 46 1.66 -5.09 -16.20
C ASP A 46 1.85 -3.57 -16.30
N PHE A 47 1.10 -2.82 -15.48
CA PHE A 47 1.18 -1.36 -15.44
C PHE A 47 2.12 -0.85 -14.33
N LEU A 48 2.63 -1.71 -13.46
CA LEU A 48 3.55 -1.31 -12.39
C LEU A 48 5.01 -1.57 -12.73
N ASN A 49 5.84 -0.54 -12.59
CA ASN A 49 7.28 -0.76 -12.41
C ASN A 49 7.56 -1.00 -10.92
N THR A 50 7.69 -2.26 -10.51
CA THR A 50 7.85 -2.66 -9.10
C THR A 50 9.06 -2.04 -8.41
N GLU A 51 10.13 -1.70 -9.15
CA GLU A 51 11.33 -1.04 -8.59
C GLU A 51 11.10 0.43 -8.25
N LYS A 52 10.15 1.08 -8.92
CA LYS A 52 9.89 2.53 -8.80
C LYS A 52 8.53 2.85 -8.24
N PHE A 53 7.66 1.86 -8.14
CA PHE A 53 6.28 2.06 -7.77
C PHE A 53 6.12 2.37 -6.28
N PHE A 54 5.27 3.36 -5.98
CA PHE A 54 4.80 3.59 -4.64
C PHE A 54 3.30 3.90 -4.58
N PHE A 55 2.65 3.44 -3.52
CA PHE A 55 1.24 3.68 -3.27
C PHE A 55 1.06 4.43 -1.97
N GLY A 56 0.55 5.66 -2.03
CA GLY A 56 0.41 6.53 -0.87
C GLY A 56 -1.02 6.73 -0.43
N VAL A 57 -1.20 6.88 0.88
CA VAL A 57 -2.45 7.26 1.52
C VAL A 57 -2.23 8.37 2.53
N ALA A 58 -3.02 9.43 2.44
CA ALA A 58 -3.14 10.46 3.47
C ALA A 58 -4.38 10.19 4.33
N THR A 59 -4.21 10.21 5.65
CA THR A 59 -5.26 9.96 6.64
C THR A 59 -5.33 11.10 7.65
N GLU A 60 -6.34 11.09 8.51
CA GLU A 60 -6.45 12.07 9.61
C GLU A 60 -5.29 11.98 10.61
N THR A 61 -4.62 10.83 10.70
CA THR A 61 -3.60 10.56 11.72
C THR A 61 -2.17 10.49 11.16
N GLY A 62 -2.02 10.57 9.84
CA GLY A 62 -0.72 10.52 9.20
C GLY A 62 -0.79 10.22 7.71
N SER A 63 0.36 10.31 7.06
CA SER A 63 0.53 10.01 5.64
C SER A 63 1.55 8.89 5.46
N TYR A 64 1.18 7.90 4.67
CA TYR A 64 1.92 6.65 4.52
C TYR A 64 2.16 6.32 3.06
N ILE A 65 3.24 5.60 2.80
CA ILE A 65 3.59 5.06 1.48
C ILE A 65 3.90 3.57 1.63
N LEU A 66 3.38 2.76 0.72
CA LEU A 66 3.82 1.39 0.47
C LEU A 66 4.74 1.35 -0.75
N THR A 67 5.81 0.58 -0.64
CA THR A 67 6.67 0.19 -1.77
C THR A 67 6.79 -1.32 -1.83
N ILE A 68 7.04 -1.87 -3.02
CA ILE A 68 7.29 -3.30 -3.22
C ILE A 68 8.81 -3.51 -3.12
N GLU A 69 9.28 -4.14 -2.04
CA GLU A 69 10.72 -4.41 -1.84
C GLU A 69 11.14 -5.78 -2.35
N ASN A 70 10.20 -6.73 -2.38
CA ASN A 70 10.43 -8.07 -2.88
C ASN A 70 9.26 -8.48 -3.79
N PRO A 71 9.41 -8.33 -5.12
CA PRO A 71 8.36 -8.65 -6.08
C PRO A 71 7.88 -10.10 -6.01
N ASP A 72 8.77 -11.06 -5.77
CA ASP A 72 8.41 -12.48 -5.68
C ASP A 72 7.50 -12.75 -4.48
N LYS A 73 7.78 -12.13 -3.33
CA LYS A 73 6.93 -12.23 -2.14
C LYS A 73 5.60 -11.51 -2.34
N PHE A 74 5.62 -10.34 -2.96
CA PHE A 74 4.40 -9.60 -3.28
C PHE A 74 3.48 -10.42 -4.19
N GLU A 75 4.04 -11.10 -5.19
CA GLU A 75 3.30 -11.99 -6.08
C GLU A 75 2.63 -13.13 -5.31
N LEU A 76 3.38 -13.82 -4.45
CA LEU A 76 2.82 -14.91 -3.61
C LEU A 76 1.74 -14.42 -2.65
N PHE A 77 1.91 -13.23 -2.06
CA PHE A 77 0.90 -12.59 -1.22
C PHE A 77 -0.37 -12.29 -2.01
N ARG A 78 -0.23 -11.65 -3.17
CA ARG A 78 -1.34 -11.28 -4.07
C ARG A 78 -2.15 -12.52 -4.46
N GLU A 79 -1.50 -13.54 -5.02
CA GLU A 79 -2.17 -14.78 -5.45
C GLU A 79 -2.94 -15.46 -4.32
N LYS A 80 -2.43 -15.38 -3.08
CA LYS A 80 -3.00 -16.08 -1.94
C LYS A 80 -4.15 -15.33 -1.30
N TYR A 81 -4.06 -14.00 -1.19
CA TYR A 81 -4.94 -13.20 -0.32
C TYR A 81 -5.84 -12.19 -1.04
N ILE A 82 -5.56 -11.85 -2.30
CA ILE A 82 -6.29 -10.83 -3.04
C ILE A 82 -7.21 -11.47 -4.07
N ASP A 83 -8.51 -11.16 -4.00
CA ASP A 83 -9.53 -11.60 -4.96
C ASP A 83 -10.02 -10.36 -5.73
N ILE A 84 -9.36 -10.02 -6.85
CA ILE A 84 -9.68 -8.84 -7.65
C ILE A 84 -11.15 -8.85 -8.09
N GLY A 85 -11.85 -7.74 -7.84
CA GLY A 85 -13.26 -7.55 -8.21
C GLY A 85 -14.28 -8.27 -7.31
N ARG A 86 -13.84 -8.94 -6.23
CA ARG A 86 -14.73 -9.67 -5.32
C ARG A 86 -14.60 -9.25 -3.85
N LYS A 87 -13.99 -8.10 -3.56
CA LYS A 87 -13.69 -7.62 -2.21
C LYS A 87 -12.93 -8.70 -1.43
N SER A 88 -11.64 -8.87 -1.76
CA SER A 88 -10.60 -9.74 -1.19
C SER A 88 -10.93 -10.31 0.18
N LYS A 89 -11.81 -11.31 0.21
CA LYS A 89 -12.45 -11.77 1.45
C LYS A 89 -11.41 -12.36 2.39
N ARG A 90 -10.34 -12.91 1.84
CA ARG A 90 -9.22 -13.49 2.57
C ARG A 90 -8.40 -12.42 3.29
N LEU A 91 -8.00 -11.36 2.58
CA LEU A 91 -7.31 -10.22 3.17
C LEU A 91 -8.19 -9.50 4.20
N GLU A 92 -9.46 -9.24 3.88
CA GLU A 92 -10.42 -8.64 4.80
C GLU A 92 -10.66 -9.51 6.05
N ALA A 93 -10.62 -10.84 5.92
CA ALA A 93 -10.67 -11.72 7.07
C ALA A 93 -9.44 -11.57 7.96
N LYS A 94 -8.26 -11.45 7.36
CA LYS A 94 -7.02 -11.20 8.10
C LYS A 94 -7.05 -9.86 8.80
N TYR A 95 -7.48 -8.79 8.14
CA TYR A 95 -7.62 -7.47 8.76
C TYR A 95 -8.41 -7.48 10.06
N ARG A 96 -9.47 -8.30 10.16
CA ARG A 96 -10.29 -8.39 11.38
C ARG A 96 -9.56 -9.01 12.58
N ASP A 97 -8.49 -9.75 12.34
CA ASP A 97 -7.66 -10.33 13.41
C ASP A 97 -6.76 -9.26 14.07
N TYR A 98 -6.59 -8.10 13.42
CA TYR A 98 -5.73 -7.00 13.87
C TYR A 98 -6.54 -5.80 14.33
N LYS A 99 -6.04 -5.06 15.31
CA LYS A 99 -6.75 -3.92 15.92
C LYS A 99 -6.58 -2.62 15.13
N ILE A 100 -6.68 -2.71 13.80
CA ILE A 100 -6.56 -1.57 12.88
C ILE A 100 -7.92 -0.89 12.77
N GLY A 101 -8.03 0.35 13.24
CA GLY A 101 -9.27 1.10 13.17
C GLY A 101 -9.20 2.52 13.76
N ASN A 102 -10.22 3.32 13.45
CA ASN A 102 -10.27 4.75 13.75
C ASN A 102 -10.33 5.11 15.24
N PHE A 103 -10.64 4.13 16.11
CA PHE A 103 -10.70 4.33 17.56
C PHE A 103 -9.43 3.86 18.28
N SER A 104 -8.48 3.28 17.55
CA SER A 104 -7.19 2.86 18.08
C SER A 104 -6.19 4.02 18.04
N ASP A 105 -5.24 4.04 18.97
CA ASP A 105 -4.10 4.95 18.90
C ASP A 105 -3.33 4.77 17.58
N ASN A 106 -2.80 5.86 17.01
CA ASN A 106 -2.12 5.79 15.71
C ASN A 106 -0.91 4.84 15.73
N ASN A 107 -0.13 4.82 16.81
CA ASN A 107 0.99 3.89 16.91
C ASN A 107 0.51 2.44 17.00
N ILE A 108 -0.63 2.19 17.67
CA ILE A 108 -1.24 0.85 17.67
C ILE A 108 -1.64 0.45 16.25
N ASN A 109 -2.28 1.33 15.48
CA ASN A 109 -2.63 1.05 14.08
C ASN A 109 -1.41 0.69 13.23
N ILE A 110 -0.32 1.44 13.37
CA ILE A 110 0.93 1.17 12.65
C ILE A 110 1.52 -0.18 13.07
N ILE A 111 1.60 -0.47 14.38
CA ILE A 111 2.12 -1.75 14.89
C ILE A 111 1.31 -2.93 14.36
N GLU A 112 -0.01 -2.86 14.48
CA GLU A 112 -0.94 -3.91 14.03
C GLU A 112 -0.87 -4.11 12.52
N PHE A 113 -0.71 -3.02 11.75
CA PHE A 113 -0.51 -3.10 10.31
C PHE A 113 0.84 -3.71 9.94
N LEU A 114 1.93 -3.36 10.64
CA LEU A 114 3.24 -3.99 10.43
C LEU A 114 3.23 -5.48 10.78
N ASN A 115 2.52 -5.86 11.85
CA ASN A 115 2.31 -7.28 12.18
C ASN A 115 1.54 -7.99 11.08
N LEU A 116 0.46 -7.40 10.56
CA LEU A 116 -0.27 -7.94 9.40
C LEU A 116 0.64 -8.12 8.18
N MET A 117 1.47 -7.11 7.85
CA MET A 117 2.41 -7.18 6.73
C MET A 117 3.43 -8.31 6.89
N ASN A 118 3.95 -8.49 8.10
CA ASN A 118 4.92 -9.53 8.43
C ASN A 118 4.29 -10.93 8.41
N ASP A 119 3.12 -11.09 9.02
CA ASP A 119 2.41 -12.37 9.11
C ASP A 119 1.96 -12.89 7.75
N LEU A 120 1.65 -11.99 6.82
CA LEU A 120 1.27 -12.33 5.46
C LEU A 120 2.46 -12.35 4.48
N ASP A 121 3.66 -12.04 4.96
CA ASP A 121 4.91 -11.93 4.19
C ASP A 121 4.74 -11.14 2.88
N MET A 122 4.16 -9.94 2.98
CA MET A 122 3.64 -9.19 1.81
C MET A 122 4.71 -8.76 0.79
N GLY A 123 6.01 -8.83 1.13
CA GLY A 123 7.07 -8.34 0.25
C GLY A 123 7.11 -6.82 0.06
N MET A 124 6.44 -6.08 0.95
CA MET A 124 6.31 -4.63 0.88
C MET A 124 6.96 -3.95 2.10
N SER A 125 7.24 -2.66 1.98
CA SER A 125 7.65 -1.82 3.11
C SER A 125 6.72 -0.64 3.31
N LEU A 126 6.62 -0.21 4.56
CA LEU A 126 5.85 0.96 4.97
C LEU A 126 6.81 2.14 5.23
N LEU A 127 6.53 3.26 4.59
CA LEU A 127 7.14 4.54 4.91
C LEU A 127 6.07 5.45 5.52
N LYS A 128 6.47 6.26 6.50
CA LYS A 128 5.64 7.31 7.10
C LYS A 128 6.28 8.67 6.83
N ALA A 129 5.47 9.62 6.38
CA ALA A 129 5.88 11.01 6.27
C ALA A 129 5.77 11.75 7.62
N ASN A 130 6.57 12.80 7.79
CA ASN A 130 6.26 13.84 8.76
C ASN A 130 5.17 14.79 8.22
N ASP A 131 4.68 15.68 9.10
CA ASP A 131 3.47 16.47 8.83
C ASP A 131 3.60 17.44 7.64
N ASP A 132 4.82 17.89 7.33
CA ASP A 132 5.11 18.78 6.19
C ASP A 132 5.65 18.04 4.96
N PHE A 133 5.68 16.70 4.99
CA PHE A 133 6.19 15.83 3.93
C PHE A 133 7.65 16.10 3.54
N SER A 134 8.43 16.78 4.37
CA SER A 134 9.85 17.04 4.11
C SER A 134 10.72 15.80 4.36
N ASN A 135 10.25 14.85 5.16
CA ASN A 135 10.99 13.64 5.51
C ASN A 135 10.09 12.40 5.45
N PHE A 136 10.67 11.32 4.94
CA PHE A 136 10.07 10.00 4.96
C PHE A 136 10.91 9.05 5.81
N TYR A 137 10.23 8.23 6.59
CA TYR A 137 10.86 7.27 7.48
C TYR A 137 10.36 5.88 7.14
N LYS A 138 11.26 4.95 6.82
CA LYS A 138 10.94 3.52 6.78
C LYS A 138 10.56 3.08 8.20
N VAL A 139 9.37 2.50 8.32
CA VAL A 139 8.81 2.08 9.61
C VAL A 139 8.96 0.57 9.74
N SER A 140 9.42 0.14 10.91
CA SER A 140 9.66 -1.27 11.22
C SER A 140 9.39 -1.56 12.69
N LEU A 141 9.36 -2.84 13.06
CA LEU A 141 9.29 -3.28 14.45
C LEU A 141 10.65 -3.79 14.91
N VAL A 142 11.10 -3.31 16.08
CA VAL A 142 12.27 -3.82 16.79
C VAL A 142 11.84 -4.10 18.22
N ASN A 143 11.81 -5.38 18.62
CA ASN A 143 11.29 -5.81 19.93
C ASN A 143 9.89 -5.24 20.22
N ASP A 144 8.96 -5.44 19.27
CA ASP A 144 7.56 -4.97 19.34
C ASP A 144 7.39 -3.45 19.49
N THR A 145 8.43 -2.68 19.23
CA THR A 145 8.43 -1.22 19.29
C THR A 145 8.66 -0.63 17.91
N LEU A 146 7.97 0.46 17.60
CA LEU A 146 8.14 1.20 16.35
C LEU A 146 9.56 1.76 16.25
N ASN A 147 10.23 1.45 15.15
CA ASN A 147 11.50 2.01 14.75
C ASN A 147 11.33 2.80 13.45
N PHE A 148 11.79 4.05 13.45
CA PHE A 148 11.72 4.98 12.32
C PHE A 148 13.12 5.23 11.79
N GLN A 149 13.41 4.72 10.60
CA GLN A 149 14.69 4.95 9.93
C GLN A 149 14.50 6.01 8.84
N ALA A 150 15.23 7.11 8.91
CA ALA A 150 15.19 8.15 7.87
C ALA A 150 15.63 7.57 6.51
N CYS A 151 14.88 7.89 5.47
CA CYS A 151 15.24 7.62 4.09
C CYS A 151 16.18 8.74 3.62
N ASN A 152 17.50 8.49 3.62
CA ASN A 152 18.52 9.42 3.16
C ASN A 152 18.89 9.19 1.69
#